data_AF-A0A9E0T2S5-F1
#
_entry.id   AF-A0A9E0T2S5-F1
#
_cell.length_a   1.000
_cell.length_b   1.000
_cell.length_c   1.000
_cell.angle_alpha   90.00
_cell.angle_beta   90.00
_cell.angle_gamma   90.00
#
_symmetry.space_group_name_H-M   'P 1'
#
loop_
_entity.id
_entity.type
_entity.pdbx_description
1 polymer ?
#
loop_
_entity_poly.entity_id
_entity_poly.type
_entity_poly.pdbx_seq_one_letter_code
_entity_poly.pdbx_strand_id
1 'polypeptide(L)'
;MNTAHPLQSGLLAAAIATLFVAALPATALACGEGQFNTGKGLAYQGYLAPRPATVLIYSAPDSTMSHADRDALYAGLKKAGHTLTIVSDADALTDALRGHHYDVVIAAIGSMATVDAATASATDRPHLLPVVARSAGDLPDVREHYKAFLVDGASLGQYLKSINTMMASAKS
;
A
#
# COMPACT_ATOMS: atom_id res chain seq x y z
N MET A 1 -22.97 -64.19 -45.64
CA MET A 1 -24.12 -65.05 -45.31
C MET A 1 -24.02 -65.39 -43.85
N ASN A 2 -25.01 -64.97 -43.05
CA ASN A 2 -25.04 -65.14 -41.60
C ASN A 2 -25.22 -66.63 -41.25
N THR A 3 -24.28 -67.16 -40.48
CA THR A 3 -24.31 -68.41 -39.70
C THR A 3 -23.42 -68.12 -38.48
N ALA A 4 -23.61 -68.60 -37.25
CA ALA A 4 -24.40 -69.65 -36.60
C ALA A 4 -24.51 -69.21 -35.10
N HIS A 5 -25.56 -69.54 -34.32
CA HIS A 5 -25.65 -70.71 -33.40
C HIS A 5 -24.31 -71.16 -32.74
N PRO A 6 -24.26 -71.81 -31.55
CA PRO A 6 -25.27 -72.03 -30.50
C PRO A 6 -24.72 -72.03 -29.03
N LEU A 7 -25.65 -72.28 -28.08
CA LEU A 7 -25.57 -73.01 -26.80
C LEU A 7 -24.19 -73.45 -26.26
N GLN A 8 -23.83 -72.97 -25.06
CA GLN A 8 -23.96 -73.69 -23.76
C GLN A 8 -23.26 -75.07 -23.71
N SER A 9 -22.12 -75.15 -23.02
CA SER A 9 -22.05 -75.79 -21.69
C SER A 9 -20.59 -76.02 -21.28
N GLY A 10 -20.20 -75.29 -20.22
CA GLY A 10 -19.37 -75.78 -19.13
C GLY A 10 -18.05 -76.46 -19.47
N LEU A 11 -17.00 -75.67 -19.64
CA LEU A 11 -15.70 -75.97 -19.03
C LEU A 11 -14.88 -74.69 -19.04
N LEU A 12 -13.96 -74.57 -18.08
CA LEU A 12 -12.94 -73.53 -17.92
C LEU A 12 -13.41 -72.37 -17.02
N ALA A 13 -12.95 -72.40 -15.78
CA ALA A 13 -11.67 -71.80 -15.37
C ALA A 13 -11.97 -70.39 -14.88
N ALA A 14 -11.95 -70.24 -13.56
CA ALA A 14 -10.80 -69.63 -12.90
C ALA A 14 -10.98 -68.11 -12.82
N ALA A 15 -11.21 -67.68 -11.58
CA ALA A 15 -10.65 -66.47 -11.02
C ALA A 15 -10.63 -65.23 -11.93
N ILE A 16 -11.69 -64.41 -11.89
CA ILE A 16 -11.64 -62.94 -11.93
C ILE A 16 -13.04 -62.46 -11.53
N ALA A 17 -13.17 -61.86 -10.35
CA ALA A 17 -14.25 -60.95 -9.96
C ALA A 17 -13.89 -60.34 -8.58
N THR A 18 -12.75 -59.65 -8.45
CA THR A 18 -12.73 -58.18 -8.40
C THR A 18 -13.89 -57.61 -7.56
N LEU A 19 -13.79 -57.72 -6.23
CA LEU A 19 -14.63 -56.96 -5.30
C LEU A 19 -13.81 -55.85 -4.65
N PHE A 20 -13.78 -54.70 -5.33
CA PHE A 20 -13.76 -53.33 -4.81
C PHE A 20 -13.10 -53.11 -3.43
N VAL A 21 -11.80 -52.79 -3.44
CA VAL A 21 -11.21 -51.94 -2.39
C VAL A 21 -11.39 -50.50 -2.86
N ALA A 22 -12.36 -49.81 -2.25
CA ALA A 22 -12.62 -48.40 -2.48
C ALA A 22 -11.40 -47.57 -2.08
N ALA A 23 -10.86 -46.83 -3.04
CA ALA A 23 -9.82 -45.84 -2.85
C ALA A 23 -10.33 -44.71 -1.94
N LEU A 24 -9.65 -44.49 -0.82
CA LEU A 24 -9.79 -43.28 -0.02
C LEU A 24 -9.00 -42.15 -0.70
N PRO A 25 -9.61 -41.03 -1.10
CA PRO A 25 -8.85 -39.87 -1.52
C PRO A 25 -8.28 -39.18 -0.29
N ALA A 26 -6.95 -39.22 -0.13
CA ALA A 26 -6.26 -38.35 0.81
C ALA A 26 -6.22 -36.92 0.21
N THR A 27 -7.31 -36.17 0.31
CA THR A 27 -7.29 -34.72 0.06
C THR A 27 -6.81 -34.02 1.33
N ALA A 28 -5.52 -34.15 1.61
CA ALA A 28 -4.85 -33.24 2.52
C ALA A 28 -4.69 -31.90 1.78
N LEU A 29 -5.52 -30.95 2.21
CA LEU A 29 -5.47 -29.54 1.84
C LEU A 29 -4.08 -28.97 2.14
N ALA A 30 -3.26 -28.81 1.09
CA ALA A 30 -2.13 -27.90 1.12
C ALA A 30 -2.66 -26.46 1.12
N CYS A 31 -3.18 -26.01 2.27
CA CYS A 31 -3.39 -24.61 2.55
C CYS A 31 -2.02 -23.97 2.81
N GLY A 32 -1.53 -23.24 1.82
CA GLY A 32 -0.85 -21.98 2.09
C GLY A 32 0.62 -22.06 2.45
N GLU A 33 1.46 -22.49 1.51
CA GLU A 33 2.77 -21.85 1.38
C GLU A 33 2.73 -20.89 0.19
N GLY A 34 2.08 -19.75 0.42
CA GLY A 34 2.30 -18.59 -0.45
C GLY A 34 3.73 -18.14 -0.24
N GLN A 35 4.66 -18.65 -1.05
CA GLN A 35 5.99 -18.05 -1.19
C GLN A 35 5.81 -16.66 -1.82
N PHE A 36 5.56 -15.66 -0.97
CA PHE A 36 5.80 -14.28 -1.33
C PHE A 36 7.29 -14.15 -1.60
N ASN A 37 7.61 -14.01 -2.88
CA ASN A 37 8.94 -13.72 -3.37
C ASN A 37 9.38 -12.37 -2.76
N THR A 38 10.04 -12.41 -1.60
CA THR A 38 10.44 -11.23 -0.80
C THR A 38 11.71 -10.58 -1.37
N GLY A 39 11.92 -10.68 -2.69
CA GLY A 39 13.23 -10.44 -3.30
C GLY A 39 13.29 -9.27 -4.27
N LYS A 40 12.22 -9.02 -5.05
CA LYS A 40 12.21 -7.94 -6.04
C LYS A 40 10.80 -7.36 -6.11
N GLY A 41 10.66 -6.14 -5.58
CA GLY A 41 9.40 -5.43 -5.58
C GLY A 41 8.76 -5.47 -6.96
N LEU A 42 7.53 -5.96 -7.02
CA LEU A 42 6.70 -5.76 -8.19
C LEU A 42 6.78 -4.27 -8.51
N ALA A 43 7.31 -3.92 -9.69
CA ALA A 43 7.24 -2.56 -10.17
C ALA A 43 5.77 -2.16 -10.05
N TYR A 44 5.49 -1.14 -9.25
CA TYR A 44 4.15 -0.70 -8.88
C TYR A 44 3.41 -0.23 -10.15
N GLN A 45 2.89 -1.18 -10.94
CA GLN A 45 2.16 -0.91 -12.16
C GLN A 45 0.70 -0.70 -11.77
N GLY A 46 0.36 0.57 -11.51
CA GLY A 46 -1.03 1.01 -11.47
C GLY A 46 -1.71 0.97 -10.11
N TYR A 47 -1.00 1.26 -9.02
CA TYR A 47 -1.70 1.56 -7.76
C TYR A 47 -2.41 2.90 -7.89
N LEU A 48 -3.72 2.84 -8.13
CA LEU A 48 -4.62 3.95 -7.82
C LEU A 48 -4.88 3.91 -6.32
N ALA A 49 -4.67 5.04 -5.66
CA ALA A 49 -4.97 5.18 -4.24
C ALA A 49 -6.47 4.91 -4.05
N PRO A 50 -6.86 3.95 -3.19
CA PRO A 50 -8.25 3.67 -2.89
C PRO A 50 -8.99 4.91 -2.37
N ARG A 51 -8.24 5.85 -1.79
CA ARG A 51 -8.71 7.11 -1.22
C ARG A 51 -7.79 8.24 -1.70
N PRO A 52 -8.09 8.87 -2.86
CA PRO A 52 -7.38 10.06 -3.31
C PRO A 52 -7.40 11.15 -2.23
N ALA A 53 -6.33 11.94 -2.18
CA ALA A 53 -6.15 13.00 -1.20
C ALA A 53 -5.54 14.23 -1.87
N THR A 54 -5.89 15.41 -1.39
CA THR A 54 -5.28 16.69 -1.72
C THR A 54 -4.16 16.94 -0.73
N VAL A 55 -2.92 16.88 -1.22
CA VAL A 55 -1.71 16.89 -0.41
C VAL A 55 -0.94 18.18 -0.64
N LEU A 56 -0.63 18.87 0.45
CA LEU A 56 0.30 20.00 0.45
C LEU A 56 1.67 19.52 0.93
N ILE A 57 2.71 19.80 0.15
CA ILE A 57 4.10 19.50 0.52
C ILE A 57 4.80 20.82 0.83
N TYR A 58 5.25 20.97 2.07
CA TYR A 58 5.93 22.18 2.54
C TYR A 58 7.44 21.97 2.63
N SER A 59 8.16 22.75 1.83
CA SER A 59 9.60 22.62 1.57
C SER A 59 9.95 21.20 1.08
N ALA A 60 11.16 20.96 0.58
CA ALA A 60 11.56 19.58 0.27
C ALA A 60 11.62 18.80 1.61
N PRO A 61 10.68 17.88 1.88
CA PRO A 61 10.51 17.35 3.23
C PRO A 61 11.59 16.32 3.59
N ASP A 62 12.23 15.74 2.57
CA ASP A 62 13.39 14.87 2.68
C ASP A 62 14.59 15.61 2.09
N SER A 63 15.52 16.01 2.96
CA SER A 63 16.72 16.75 2.57
C SER A 63 17.80 15.89 1.90
N THR A 64 17.68 14.57 2.00
CA THR A 64 18.65 13.60 1.47
C THR A 64 18.27 13.08 0.09
N MET A 65 17.01 13.24 -0.30
CA MET A 65 16.48 12.77 -1.57
C MET A 65 17.02 13.60 -2.74
N SER A 66 17.49 12.92 -3.78
CA SER A 66 17.92 13.59 -5.01
C SER A 66 16.73 14.27 -5.71
N HIS A 67 17.00 15.29 -6.53
CA HIS A 67 15.94 15.93 -7.32
C HIS A 67 15.17 14.94 -8.20
N ALA A 68 15.87 13.98 -8.82
CA ALA A 68 15.26 12.97 -9.67
C ALA A 68 14.34 12.02 -8.90
N ASP A 69 14.78 11.57 -7.71
CA ASP A 69 13.97 10.69 -6.86
C ASP A 69 12.72 11.41 -6.33
N ARG A 70 12.86 12.69 -5.99
CA ARG A 70 11.76 13.54 -5.55
C ARG A 70 10.73 13.75 -6.65
N ASP A 71 11.18 14.04 -7.87
CA ASP A 71 10.29 14.22 -9.01
C ASP A 71 9.58 12.90 -9.34
N ALA A 72 10.27 11.77 -9.24
CA ALA A 72 9.69 10.43 -9.39
C ALA A 72 8.65 10.13 -8.29
N LEU A 73 8.91 10.52 -7.03
CA LEU A 73 7.96 10.41 -5.92
C LEU A 73 6.69 11.24 -6.21
N TYR A 74 6.85 12.50 -6.59
CA TYR A 74 5.72 13.38 -6.89
C TYR A 74 4.90 12.89 -8.09
N ALA A 75 5.57 12.43 -9.14
CA ALA A 75 4.91 11.81 -10.27
C ALA A 75 4.16 10.53 -9.85
N GLY A 76 4.75 9.71 -8.98
CA GLY A 76 4.14 8.51 -8.42
C GLY A 76 2.88 8.80 -7.61
N LEU A 77 2.92 9.80 -6.73
CA LEU A 77 1.77 10.25 -5.94
C LEU A 77 0.63 10.77 -6.83
N LYS A 78 0.96 11.60 -7.84
CA LYS A 78 -0.02 12.07 -8.84
C LYS A 78 -0.62 10.92 -9.64
N LYS A 79 0.21 9.97 -10.08
CA LYS A 79 -0.21 8.77 -10.80
C LYS A 79 -1.13 7.88 -9.96
N ALA A 80 -0.95 7.88 -8.65
CA ALA A 80 -1.86 7.21 -7.72
C ALA A 80 -3.17 7.97 -7.51
N GLY A 81 -3.36 9.15 -8.11
CA GLY A 81 -4.60 9.93 -8.03
C GLY A 81 -4.59 11.03 -6.97
N HIS A 82 -3.48 11.27 -6.26
CA HIS A 82 -3.39 12.40 -5.34
C HIS A 82 -3.21 13.72 -6.08
N THR A 83 -3.85 14.78 -5.57
CA THR A 83 -3.59 16.15 -6.03
C THR A 83 -2.46 16.72 -5.18
N LEU A 84 -1.42 17.28 -5.80
CA LEU A 84 -0.27 17.83 -5.07
C LEU A 84 -0.15 19.34 -5.27
N THR A 85 0.00 20.06 -4.17
CA THR A 85 0.52 21.43 -4.14
C THR A 85 1.86 21.42 -3.42
N ILE A 86 2.85 22.12 -3.95
CA ILE A 86 4.20 22.19 -3.35
C ILE A 86 4.52 23.67 -3.14
N VAL A 87 4.87 24.02 -1.90
CA VAL A 87 5.22 25.39 -1.49
C VAL A 87 6.52 25.36 -0.71
N SER A 88 7.36 26.39 -0.85
CA SER A 88 8.73 26.38 -0.29
C SER A 88 8.96 27.40 0.81
N ASP A 89 8.05 28.35 0.99
CA ASP A 89 8.11 29.44 1.96
C ASP A 89 6.83 29.51 2.81
N ALA A 90 6.93 30.18 3.96
CA ALA A 90 5.87 30.19 4.97
C ALA A 90 4.64 31.02 4.55
N ASP A 91 4.84 32.07 3.74
CA ASP A 91 3.75 32.90 3.24
C ASP A 91 2.91 32.10 2.23
N ALA A 92 3.57 31.43 1.28
CA ALA A 92 2.92 30.53 0.33
C ALA A 92 2.20 29.35 1.01
N LEU A 93 2.76 28.83 2.12
CA LEU A 93 2.08 27.82 2.95
C LEU A 93 0.77 28.36 3.53
N THR A 94 0.82 29.56 4.12
CA THR A 94 -0.35 30.21 4.74
C THR A 94 -1.41 30.53 3.69
N ASP A 95 -0.99 31.06 2.54
CA ASP A 95 -1.90 31.40 1.44
C ASP A 95 -2.53 30.15 0.83
N ALA A 96 -1.77 29.06 0.65
CA ALA A 96 -2.31 27.80 0.18
C ALA A 96 -3.38 27.25 1.14
N LEU A 97 -3.07 27.17 2.44
CA LEU A 97 -3.99 26.66 3.47
C LEU A 97 -5.26 27.51 3.61
N ARG A 98 -5.21 28.80 3.26
CA ARG A 98 -6.37 29.70 3.26
C ARG A 98 -7.22 29.56 1.99
N GLY A 99 -6.56 29.34 0.84
CA GLY A 99 -7.22 29.29 -0.46
C GLY A 99 -7.85 27.93 -0.78
N HIS A 100 -7.35 26.85 -0.19
CA HIS A 100 -7.75 25.49 -0.52
C HIS A 100 -7.82 24.58 0.70
N HIS A 101 -8.74 23.61 0.64
CA HIS A 101 -8.76 22.49 1.58
C HIS A 101 -7.67 21.48 1.24
N TYR A 102 -6.93 21.03 2.25
CA TYR A 102 -5.96 19.95 2.13
C TYR A 102 -6.29 18.84 3.10
N ASP A 103 -6.15 17.60 2.66
CA ASP A 103 -6.37 16.44 3.51
C ASP A 103 -5.11 16.10 4.33
N VAL A 104 -3.93 16.29 3.72
CA VAL A 104 -2.63 15.95 4.32
C VAL A 104 -1.61 17.05 4.03
N VAL A 105 -0.85 17.46 5.04
CA VAL A 105 0.35 18.28 4.90
C VAL A 105 1.59 17.45 5.22
N ILE A 106 2.54 17.43 4.30
CA ILE A 106 3.83 16.72 4.44
C ILE A 106 4.94 17.76 4.56
N ALA A 107 5.74 17.71 5.61
CA ALA A 107 6.94 18.54 5.75
C ALA A 107 8.02 17.82 6.57
N ALA A 108 9.25 18.34 6.54
CA ALA A 108 10.29 17.88 7.46
C ALA A 108 9.86 18.15 8.92
N ILE A 109 10.26 17.28 9.85
CA ILE A 109 9.94 17.41 11.28
C ILE A 109 10.38 18.76 11.86
N GLY A 110 11.53 19.29 11.42
CA GLY A 110 12.03 20.61 11.85
C GLY A 110 11.17 21.79 11.37
N SER A 111 10.31 21.58 10.37
CA SER A 111 9.38 22.58 9.84
C SER A 111 7.96 22.45 10.41
N MET A 112 7.68 21.43 11.24
CA MET A 112 6.33 21.16 11.73
C MET A 112 5.78 22.29 12.60
N ALA A 113 6.59 22.96 13.42
CA ALA A 113 6.11 24.10 14.21
C ALA A 113 5.52 25.22 13.34
N THR A 114 6.13 25.50 12.18
CA THR A 114 5.61 26.46 11.19
C THR A 114 4.30 25.97 10.58
N VAL A 115 4.21 24.67 10.27
CA VAL A 115 3.00 24.04 9.71
C VAL A 115 1.86 24.04 10.73
N ASP A 116 2.13 23.71 11.99
CA ASP A 116 1.17 23.74 13.08
C ASP A 116 0.61 25.16 13.27
N ALA A 117 1.47 26.18 13.28
CA ALA A 117 1.03 27.56 13.38
C ALA A 117 0.14 27.99 12.18
N ALA A 118 0.52 27.60 10.96
CA ALA A 118 -0.25 27.94 9.76
C ALA A 118 -1.61 27.20 9.71
N THR A 119 -1.65 25.93 10.14
CA THR A 119 -2.87 25.12 10.15
C THR A 119 -3.80 25.43 11.32
N ALA A 120 -3.29 26.05 12.40
CA ALA A 120 -4.11 26.47 13.53
C ALA A 120 -5.25 27.43 13.13
N SER A 121 -5.04 28.20 12.06
CA SER A 121 -6.00 29.16 11.50
C SER A 121 -6.89 28.58 10.40
N ALA A 122 -6.68 27.32 9.99
CA ALA A 122 -7.47 26.67 8.96
C ALA A 122 -8.82 26.20 9.53
N THR A 123 -9.90 26.41 8.77
CA THR A 123 -11.26 25.99 9.15
C THR A 123 -11.38 24.47 9.26
N ASP A 124 -10.68 23.74 8.40
CA ASP A 124 -10.51 22.29 8.49
C ASP A 124 -9.03 21.98 8.63
N ARG A 125 -8.66 21.18 9.63
CA ARG A 125 -7.26 20.95 9.97
C ARG A 125 -6.75 19.72 9.20
N PRO A 126 -5.79 19.88 8.27
CA PRO A 126 -5.23 18.75 7.56
C PRO A 126 -4.51 17.82 8.52
N HIS A 127 -4.43 16.55 8.14
CA HIS A 127 -3.55 15.61 8.84
C HIS A 127 -2.08 15.95 8.58
N LEU A 128 -1.28 16.01 9.65
CA LEU A 128 0.14 16.30 9.56
C LEU A 128 0.95 15.01 9.45
N LEU A 129 1.79 14.92 8.41
CA LEU A 129 2.67 13.80 8.16
C LEU A 129 4.13 14.28 8.12
N PRO A 130 4.82 14.30 9.27
CA PRO A 130 6.22 14.68 9.32
C PRO A 130 7.11 13.65 8.63
N VAL A 131 8.17 14.13 7.99
CA VAL A 131 9.32 13.34 7.55
C VAL A 131 10.46 13.56 8.54
N VAL A 132 10.91 12.49 9.19
CA VAL A 132 11.96 12.50 10.20
C VAL A 132 13.28 12.03 9.60
N ALA A 133 14.38 12.64 10.02
CA ALA A 133 15.71 12.17 9.66
C ALA A 133 15.91 10.72 10.08
N ARG A 134 16.54 9.90 9.24
CA ARG A 134 16.82 8.48 9.54
C ARG A 134 17.67 8.31 10.81
N SER A 135 18.58 9.24 11.08
CA SER A 135 19.39 9.27 12.31
C SER A 135 18.57 9.53 13.58
N ALA A 136 17.34 10.03 13.42
CA ALA A 136 16.37 10.27 14.49
C ALA A 136 15.26 9.18 14.51
N GLY A 137 15.54 7.99 13.97
CA GLY A 137 14.55 6.96 13.64
C GLY A 137 13.76 6.35 14.81
N ASP A 138 14.06 6.71 16.06
CA ASP A 138 13.26 6.33 17.23
C ASP A 138 13.12 7.53 18.17
N LEU A 139 12.28 8.50 17.77
CA LEU A 139 11.85 9.59 18.64
C LEU A 139 10.46 9.23 19.21
N PRO A 140 10.38 8.79 20.48
CA PRO A 140 9.10 8.57 21.17
C PRO A 140 8.17 9.78 21.04
N ASP A 141 8.76 10.97 21.16
CA ASP A 141 8.07 12.27 21.05
C ASP A 141 7.28 12.41 19.74
N VAL A 142 7.80 11.91 18.61
CA VAL A 142 7.10 12.00 17.31
C VAL A 142 5.87 11.10 17.29
N ARG A 143 5.94 9.91 17.91
CA ARG A 143 4.81 8.97 17.99
C ARG A 143 3.71 9.47 18.92
N GLU A 144 4.09 10.23 19.95
CA GLU A 144 3.13 10.85 20.87
C GLU A 144 2.38 12.01 20.22
N HIS A 145 3.05 12.81 19.37
CA HIS A 145 2.47 14.01 18.77
C HIS A 145 1.80 13.74 17.41
N TYR A 146 2.30 12.76 16.64
CA TYR A 146 1.84 12.51 15.28
C TYR A 146 1.33 11.08 15.12
N LYS A 147 0.11 10.94 14.55
CA LYS A 147 -0.51 9.64 14.27
C LYS A 147 0.31 8.76 13.32
N ALA A 148 1.07 9.40 12.43
CA ALA A 148 1.95 8.75 11.48
C ALA A 148 3.13 9.67 11.16
N PHE A 149 4.25 9.08 10.78
CA PHE A 149 5.43 9.80 10.30
C PHE A 149 6.14 8.95 9.24
N LEU A 150 6.94 9.61 8.41
CA LEU A 150 7.82 8.98 7.43
C LEU A 150 9.26 9.18 7.85
N VAL A 151 10.15 8.29 7.44
CA VAL A 151 11.59 8.43 7.63
C VAL A 151 12.22 8.87 6.32
N ASP A 152 13.26 9.71 6.36
CA ASP A 152 14.05 10.08 5.18
C ASP A 152 14.43 8.85 4.34
N GLY A 153 14.33 9.00 3.03
CA GLY A 153 14.46 7.93 2.05
C GLY A 153 13.26 6.97 2.02
N ALA A 154 12.08 7.40 2.50
CA ALA A 154 10.86 6.61 2.39
C ALA A 154 10.49 6.39 0.92
N SER A 155 10.16 5.15 0.60
CA SER A 155 9.67 4.76 -0.73
C SER A 155 8.28 5.33 -1.02
N LEU A 156 7.94 5.49 -2.31
CA LEU A 156 6.59 5.85 -2.74
C LEU A 156 5.50 5.01 -2.07
N GLY A 157 5.72 3.70 -1.92
CA GLY A 157 4.75 2.81 -1.26
C GLY A 157 4.50 3.17 0.22
N GLN A 158 5.52 3.66 0.93
CA GLN A 158 5.37 4.13 2.32
C GLN A 158 4.58 5.44 2.39
N TYR A 159 4.79 6.37 1.46
CA TYR A 159 3.95 7.57 1.34
C TYR A 159 2.49 7.20 1.08
N LEU A 160 2.23 6.36 0.07
CA LEU A 160 0.88 5.94 -0.29
C LEU A 160 0.16 5.23 0.86
N LYS A 161 0.86 4.32 1.55
CA LYS A 161 0.32 3.62 2.72
C LYS A 161 -0.04 4.59 3.85
N SER A 162 0.83 5.56 4.14
CA SER A 162 0.63 6.51 5.22
C SER A 162 -0.56 7.43 4.93
N ILE A 163 -0.62 7.99 3.71
CA ILE A 163 -1.75 8.82 3.27
C ILE A 163 -3.06 8.03 3.34
N ASN A 164 -3.10 6.81 2.78
CA ASN A 164 -4.31 5.99 2.82
C ASN A 164 -4.78 5.68 4.26
N THR A 165 -3.85 5.46 5.18
CA THR A 165 -4.17 5.18 6.60
C THR A 165 -4.75 6.42 7.29
N MET A 166 -4.20 7.60 7.01
CA MET A 166 -4.73 8.87 7.52
C MET A 166 -6.15 9.12 6.97
N MET A 167 -6.32 8.96 5.66
CA MET A 167 -7.64 9.11 5.02
C MET A 167 -8.65 8.09 5.52
N ALA A 168 -8.22 6.88 5.90
CA ALA A 168 -9.08 5.87 6.49
C ALA A 168 -9.67 6.30 7.82
N SER A 169 -8.85 6.95 8.66
CA SER A 169 -9.22 7.37 10.01
C SER A 169 -10.13 8.60 10.03
N ALA A 170 -10.11 9.44 8.98
CA ALA A 170 -10.91 10.67 8.88
C ALA A 170 -12.41 10.45 8.62
N LYS A 171 -12.82 9.26 8.18
CA LYS A 171 -14.20 8.95 7.78
C LYS A 171 -14.91 7.99 8.74
N SER A 172 -14.34 7.75 9.92
CA SER A 172 -14.91 6.88 10.94
C SER A 172 -15.56 7.70 12.05
#